data_AF-A0A377BYX4-F1
#
_entry.id   AF-A0A377BYX4-F1
#
_cell.length_a   1.000
_cell.length_b   1.000
_cell.length_c   1.000
_cell.angle_alpha   90.00
_cell.angle_beta   90.00
_cell.angle_gamma   90.00
#
_symmetry.space_group_name_H-M   'P 1'
#
loop_
_entity.id
_entity.type
_entity.pdbx_description
1 polymer ?
#
loop_
_entity_poly.entity_id
_entity_poly.type
_entity_poly.pdbx_seq_one_letter_code
_entity_poly.pdbx_strand_id
1 'polypeptide(L)'
;MVDWHIGRGVAIIMQKSGIPDIDQANCMIKLESDGTFIVHSGGADIGTGLDTVVTKLAAEVLHCPPQDVHVISGDTDHALFDKGAYASSGTCFSGNAARLAAENLREKILFHGAQMLGEAVADVQLATPGVVRGKKGEVSFGDIAHKGETGTGFGSLVGTGSYITPDFAFPYGAKLR
;
A
#
# COMPACT_ATOMS: atom_id res chain seq x y z
N MET A 1 3.47 -9.08 60.26
CA MET A 1 3.04 -9.67 58.97
C MET A 1 2.52 -8.54 58.12
N VAL A 2 3.10 -8.32 56.94
CA VAL A 2 2.60 -7.32 55.99
C VAL A 2 1.38 -7.93 55.29
N ASP A 3 0.23 -7.26 55.39
CA ASP A 3 -1.02 -7.68 54.75
C ASP A 3 -1.02 -7.16 53.29
N TRP A 4 -1.11 -8.06 52.32
CA TRP A 4 -1.11 -7.69 50.90
C TRP A 4 -2.53 -7.72 50.36
N HIS A 5 -2.98 -6.58 49.84
CA HIS A 5 -4.24 -6.52 49.10
C HIS A 5 -4.03 -6.96 47.65
N ILE A 6 -4.82 -7.94 47.21
CA ILE A 6 -4.83 -8.40 45.81
C ILE A 6 -6.09 -7.85 45.13
N GLY A 7 -5.89 -7.01 44.11
CA GLY A 7 -6.95 -6.54 43.22
C GLY A 7 -7.00 -7.35 41.93
N ARG A 8 -8.22 -7.58 41.40
CA ARG A 8 -8.45 -8.13 40.06
C ARG A 8 -9.27 -7.15 39.25
N GLY A 9 -8.85 -6.86 38.03
CA GLY A 9 -9.51 -5.92 37.13
C GLY A 9 -9.87 -6.58 35.80
N VAL A 10 -11.05 -6.22 35.29
CA VAL A 10 -11.53 -6.62 33.97
C VAL A 10 -11.97 -5.38 33.19
N ALA A 11 -11.56 -5.27 31.94
CA ALA A 11 -12.06 -4.27 31.01
C ALA A 11 -12.40 -4.93 29.67
N ILE A 12 -13.55 -4.56 29.11
CA ILE A 12 -13.98 -4.89 27.75
C ILE A 12 -14.18 -3.57 27.03
N ILE A 13 -13.59 -3.41 25.85
CA ILE A 13 -13.58 -2.15 25.10
C ILE A 13 -13.93 -2.39 23.64
N MET A 14 -14.54 -1.37 23.04
CA MET A 14 -14.72 -1.21 21.60
C MET A 14 -14.33 0.21 21.24
N GLN A 15 -13.60 0.38 20.14
CA GLN A 15 -13.15 1.68 19.64
C GLN A 15 -13.55 1.79 18.16
N LYS A 16 -13.92 2.99 17.73
CA LYS A 16 -14.01 3.33 16.30
C LYS A 16 -12.64 3.81 15.81
N SER A 17 -12.24 3.39 14.61
CA SER A 17 -11.01 3.86 13.97
C SER A 17 -11.33 4.70 12.73
N GLY A 18 -10.77 5.91 12.69
CA GLY A 18 -11.06 6.94 11.70
C GLY A 18 -12.49 7.47 11.72
N ILE A 19 -12.76 8.44 10.86
CA ILE A 19 -14.05 9.14 10.76
C ILE A 19 -14.57 9.04 9.31
N PRO A 20 -15.50 8.11 9.03
CA PRO A 20 -16.17 7.96 7.74
C PRO A 20 -16.77 9.25 7.20
N ASP A 21 -16.83 9.37 5.88
CA ASP A 21 -17.31 10.53 5.10
C ASP A 21 -16.63 11.88 5.40
N ILE A 22 -15.66 11.88 6.32
CA ILE A 22 -14.86 13.04 6.69
C ILE A 22 -13.42 12.75 6.29
N ASP A 23 -12.86 11.64 6.75
CA ASP A 23 -11.48 11.25 6.50
C ASP A 23 -11.27 10.82 5.06
N GLN A 24 -10.13 11.24 4.51
CA GLN A 24 -9.66 10.85 3.20
C GLN A 24 -8.16 10.67 3.27
N ALA A 25 -7.67 9.65 2.57
CA ALA A 25 -6.25 9.44 2.34
C ALA A 25 -6.00 9.19 0.85
N ASN A 26 -4.90 9.72 0.35
CA ASN A 26 -4.44 9.51 -1.01
C ASN A 26 -3.02 8.93 -1.00
N CYS A 27 -2.72 8.13 -2.01
CA CYS A 27 -1.41 7.52 -2.21
C CYS A 27 -1.08 7.46 -3.70
N MET A 28 0.19 7.60 -4.03
CA MET A 28 0.72 7.39 -5.37
C MET A 28 1.89 6.42 -5.29
N ILE A 29 1.96 5.48 -6.22
CA ILE A 29 3.07 4.53 -6.34
C ILE A 29 3.64 4.63 -7.75
N LYS A 30 4.93 4.87 -7.88
CA LYS A 30 5.66 4.90 -9.14
C LYS A 30 6.54 3.67 -9.26
N LEU A 31 6.54 3.05 -10.43
CA LEU A 31 7.53 2.05 -10.81
C LEU A 31 8.79 2.78 -11.33
N GLU A 32 9.93 2.49 -10.74
CA GLU A 32 11.24 3.02 -11.14
C GLU A 32 11.91 2.16 -12.21
N SER A 33 12.90 2.73 -12.90
CA SER A 33 13.59 2.10 -14.04
C SER A 33 14.26 0.77 -13.68
N ASP A 34 14.71 0.61 -12.42
CA ASP A 34 15.35 -0.61 -11.92
C ASP A 34 14.36 -1.70 -11.46
N GLY A 35 13.05 -1.44 -11.55
CA GLY A 35 12.00 -2.36 -11.12
C GLY A 35 11.55 -2.19 -9.67
N THR A 36 12.14 -1.25 -8.92
CA THR A 36 11.71 -0.89 -7.56
C THR A 36 10.54 0.10 -7.58
N PHE A 37 10.00 0.41 -6.40
CA PHE A 37 8.84 1.28 -6.26
C PHE A 37 9.10 2.44 -5.30
N ILE A 38 8.65 3.63 -5.68
CA ILE A 38 8.54 4.78 -4.78
C ILE A 38 7.06 4.99 -4.45
N VAL A 39 6.73 4.98 -3.16
CA VAL A 39 5.40 5.20 -2.62
C VAL A 39 5.34 6.58 -1.98
N HIS A 40 4.56 7.47 -2.56
CA HIS A 40 4.22 8.77 -1.98
C HIS A 40 2.96 8.60 -1.12
N SER A 41 3.17 8.39 0.17
CA SER A 41 2.11 8.21 1.17
C SER A 41 1.73 9.55 1.78
N GLY A 42 0.46 9.93 1.71
CA GLY A 42 -0.02 11.14 2.39
C GLY A 42 0.01 11.05 3.91
N GLY A 43 -0.16 9.85 4.46
CA GLY A 43 -0.16 9.63 5.91
C GLY A 43 1.25 9.76 6.50
N ALA A 44 1.43 10.65 7.47
CA ALA A 44 2.68 10.81 8.19
C ALA A 44 2.87 9.71 9.25
N ASP A 45 4.04 9.06 9.27
CA ASP A 45 4.41 8.13 10.33
C ASP A 45 5.07 8.89 11.50
N ILE A 46 4.36 8.94 12.64
CA ILE A 46 4.83 9.57 13.87
C ILE A 46 5.38 8.55 14.89
N GLY A 47 5.80 7.37 14.41
CA GLY A 47 6.27 6.25 15.23
C GLY A 47 5.23 5.15 15.43
N THR A 48 4.16 5.13 14.64
CA THR A 48 3.13 4.07 14.66
C THR A 48 3.53 2.88 13.79
N GLY A 49 4.51 3.04 12.90
CA GLY A 49 4.92 2.04 11.93
C GLY A 49 4.04 2.04 10.67
N LEU A 50 3.36 3.15 10.38
CA LEU A 50 2.53 3.31 9.20
C LEU A 50 3.32 3.08 7.91
N ASP A 51 4.55 3.58 7.83
CA ASP A 51 5.38 3.40 6.62
C ASP A 51 5.63 1.90 6.38
N THR A 52 5.89 1.13 7.44
CA THR A 52 6.06 -0.32 7.35
C THR A 52 4.77 -1.04 6.90
N VAL A 53 3.61 -0.56 7.36
CA VAL A 53 2.31 -1.09 6.94
C VAL A 53 2.09 -0.83 5.45
N VAL A 54 2.34 0.40 4.99
CA VAL A 54 2.22 0.81 3.59
C VAL A 54 3.16 0.00 2.69
N THR A 55 4.44 -0.15 3.08
CA THR A 55 5.42 -1.00 2.38
C THR A 55 4.89 -2.41 2.18
N LYS A 56 4.39 -3.05 3.25
CA LYS A 56 3.89 -4.43 3.18
C LYS A 56 2.66 -4.57 2.30
N LEU A 57 1.71 -3.64 2.39
CA LEU A 57 0.51 -3.63 1.56
C LEU A 57 0.85 -3.48 0.07
N ALA A 58 1.72 -2.52 -0.27
CA ALA A 58 2.16 -2.32 -1.65
C ALA A 58 2.91 -3.55 -2.18
N ALA A 59 3.85 -4.09 -1.40
CA ALA A 59 4.63 -5.28 -1.76
C ALA A 59 3.75 -6.51 -1.98
N GLU A 60 2.76 -6.72 -1.11
CA GLU A 60 1.82 -7.83 -1.23
C GLU A 60 0.95 -7.72 -2.48
N VAL A 61 0.46 -6.53 -2.84
CA VAL A 61 -0.34 -6.34 -4.07
C VAL A 61 0.52 -6.50 -5.33
N LEU A 62 1.77 -6.01 -5.30
CA LEU A 62 2.68 -6.00 -6.44
C LEU A 62 3.52 -7.29 -6.56
N HIS A 63 3.38 -8.23 -5.62
CA HIS A 63 4.15 -9.48 -5.55
C HIS A 63 5.68 -9.26 -5.53
N CYS A 64 6.16 -8.13 -5.01
CA CYS A 64 7.59 -7.85 -4.90
C CYS A 64 8.09 -8.01 -3.45
N PRO A 65 9.42 -8.17 -3.25
CA PRO A 65 10.03 -8.08 -1.95
C PRO A 65 9.78 -6.71 -1.28
N PRO A 66 9.49 -6.66 0.03
CA PRO A 66 9.30 -5.39 0.73
C PRO A 66 10.49 -4.43 0.67
N GLN A 67 11.72 -4.94 0.50
CA GLN A 67 12.90 -4.09 0.36
C GLN A 67 12.94 -3.29 -0.96
N ASP A 68 12.14 -3.68 -1.95
CA ASP A 68 12.06 -2.99 -3.26
C ASP A 68 11.01 -1.87 -3.24
N VAL A 69 10.44 -1.56 -2.07
CA VAL A 69 9.41 -0.53 -1.88
C VAL A 69 9.92 0.55 -0.93
N HIS A 70 10.12 1.76 -1.46
CA HIS A 70 10.59 2.93 -0.72
C HIS A 70 9.42 3.89 -0.47
N VAL A 71 9.18 4.23 0.80
CA VAL A 71 8.09 5.15 1.18
C VAL A 71 8.64 6.55 1.42
N ILE A 72 7.98 7.54 0.84
CA ILE A 72 8.12 8.97 1.11
C ILE A 72 6.82 9.42 1.77
N SER A 73 6.91 9.79 3.05
CA SER A 73 5.79 10.30 3.85
C SER A 73 6.17 11.61 4.55
N GLY A 74 5.17 12.40 4.93
CA GLY A 74 5.38 13.62 5.74
C GLY A 74 5.94 14.85 5.00
N ASP A 75 6.15 14.77 3.69
CA ASP A 75 6.56 15.89 2.84
C ASP A 75 5.41 16.32 1.93
N THR A 76 4.77 17.46 2.20
CA THR A 76 3.61 17.93 1.43
C THR A 76 3.93 18.38 0.00
N ASP A 77 5.19 18.61 -0.34
CA ASP A 77 5.58 18.92 -1.72
C ASP A 77 5.55 17.65 -2.60
N HIS A 78 5.68 16.47 -1.97
CA HIS A 78 5.78 15.18 -2.66
C HIS A 78 4.66 14.20 -2.34
N ALA A 79 4.09 14.23 -1.14
CA ALA A 79 3.04 13.35 -0.67
C ALA A 79 1.65 13.90 -1.03
N LEU A 80 0.74 13.00 -1.38
CA LEU A 80 -0.65 13.39 -1.67
C LEU A 80 -1.41 13.74 -0.38
N PHE A 81 -2.57 14.36 -0.52
CA PHE A 81 -3.40 14.73 0.63
C PHE A 81 -3.82 13.52 1.48
N ASP A 82 -3.64 13.65 2.79
CA ASP A 82 -4.17 12.77 3.82
C ASP A 82 -4.48 13.63 5.05
N LYS A 83 -5.46 13.23 5.86
CA LYS A 83 -5.76 13.93 7.11
C LYS A 83 -4.72 13.75 8.21
N GLY A 84 -3.83 12.77 8.05
CA GLY A 84 -2.71 12.50 8.94
C GLY A 84 -3.03 11.51 10.05
N ALA A 85 -2.05 11.31 10.93
CA ALA A 85 -2.10 10.31 11.99
C ALA A 85 -2.97 10.78 13.17
N TYR A 86 -4.24 10.39 13.17
CA TYR A 86 -5.15 10.57 14.30
C TYR A 86 -6.27 9.52 14.31
N ALA A 87 -7.07 9.47 15.37
CA ALA A 87 -8.24 8.58 15.49
C ALA A 87 -7.97 7.08 15.17
N SER A 88 -6.73 6.61 15.31
CA SER A 88 -6.30 5.27 14.88
C SER A 88 -6.64 4.96 13.40
N SER A 89 -6.65 5.97 12.53
CA SER A 89 -7.10 5.89 11.14
C SER A 89 -6.05 5.36 10.16
N GLY A 90 -4.76 5.52 10.45
CA GLY A 90 -3.67 5.36 9.46
C GLY A 90 -3.73 4.06 8.65
N THR A 91 -3.85 2.90 9.31
CA THR A 91 -3.98 1.62 8.59
C THR A 91 -5.26 1.53 7.76
N CYS A 92 -6.37 2.05 8.28
CA CYS A 92 -7.67 1.98 7.62
C CYS A 92 -7.73 2.90 6.39
N PHE A 93 -7.23 4.13 6.50
CA PHE A 93 -7.32 5.11 5.42
C PHE A 93 -6.07 5.10 4.55
N SER A 94 -4.91 5.50 5.08
CA SER A 94 -3.65 5.56 4.33
C SER A 94 -3.22 4.18 3.81
N GLY A 95 -3.43 3.12 4.60
CA GLY A 95 -3.17 1.76 4.17
C GLY A 95 -4.05 1.33 2.98
N ASN A 96 -5.36 1.58 3.02
CA ASN A 96 -6.23 1.26 1.88
C ASN A 96 -5.95 2.16 0.66
N ALA A 97 -5.60 3.43 0.86
CA ALA A 97 -5.18 4.29 -0.24
C ALA A 97 -3.94 3.72 -0.95
N ALA A 98 -2.96 3.22 -0.18
CA ALA A 98 -1.79 2.53 -0.74
C ALA A 98 -2.16 1.23 -1.46
N ARG A 99 -3.06 0.42 -0.90
CA ARG A 99 -3.58 -0.79 -1.56
C ARG A 99 -4.22 -0.45 -2.91
N LEU A 100 -5.09 0.55 -2.96
CA LEU A 100 -5.75 0.99 -4.19
C LEU A 100 -4.76 1.55 -5.23
N ALA A 101 -3.75 2.31 -4.78
CA ALA A 101 -2.70 2.81 -5.66
C ALA A 101 -1.87 1.66 -6.25
N ALA A 102 -1.56 0.64 -5.45
CA ALA A 102 -0.86 -0.55 -5.89
C ALA A 102 -1.70 -1.39 -6.86
N GLU A 103 -3.01 -1.52 -6.62
CA GLU A 103 -3.94 -2.21 -7.53
C GLU A 103 -4.03 -1.50 -8.88
N ASN A 104 -4.12 -0.16 -8.87
CA ASN A 104 -4.10 0.63 -10.10
C ASN A 104 -2.78 0.48 -10.87
N LEU A 105 -1.65 0.46 -10.17
CA LEU A 105 -0.34 0.24 -10.80
C LEU A 105 -0.21 -1.18 -11.35
N ARG A 106 -0.68 -2.18 -10.60
CA ARG A 106 -0.71 -3.60 -10.99
C ARG A 106 -1.44 -3.80 -12.31
N GLU A 107 -2.58 -3.15 -12.51
CA GLU A 107 -3.30 -3.22 -13.79
C GLU A 107 -2.47 -2.73 -14.97
N LYS A 108 -1.76 -1.61 -14.80
CA LYS A 108 -0.88 -1.03 -15.83
C LYS A 108 0.33 -1.94 -16.11
N ILE A 109 0.94 -2.48 -15.07
CA ILE A 109 2.05 -3.44 -15.18
C ILE A 109 1.61 -4.69 -15.93
N LEU A 110 0.46 -5.28 -15.59
CA LEU A 110 -0.08 -6.45 -16.28
C LEU A 110 -0.40 -6.15 -17.74
N PHE A 111 -0.99 -4.99 -18.03
CA PHE A 111 -1.29 -4.57 -19.39
C PHE A 111 -0.04 -4.52 -20.27
N HIS A 112 1.01 -3.83 -19.82
CA HIS A 112 2.25 -3.70 -20.59
C HIS A 112 3.08 -5.00 -20.60
N GLY A 113 3.10 -5.75 -19.50
CA GLY A 113 3.76 -7.05 -19.45
C GLY A 113 3.11 -8.05 -20.41
N ALA A 114 1.78 -8.07 -20.51
CA ALA A 114 1.05 -8.89 -21.48
C ALA A 114 1.41 -8.52 -22.93
N GLN A 115 1.52 -7.22 -23.23
CA GLN A 115 1.95 -6.74 -24.54
C GLN A 115 3.37 -7.21 -24.89
N MET A 116 4.30 -7.16 -23.93
CA MET A 116 5.67 -7.63 -24.13
C MET A 116 5.76 -9.14 -24.35
N LEU A 117 4.88 -9.92 -23.71
CA LEU A 117 4.76 -11.37 -23.90
C LEU A 117 3.95 -11.75 -25.16
N GLY A 118 3.22 -10.80 -25.75
CA GLY A 118 2.30 -11.05 -26.86
C GLY A 118 1.16 -11.99 -26.45
N GLU A 119 0.63 -11.80 -25.24
CA GLU A 119 -0.48 -12.56 -24.64
C GLU A 119 -1.62 -11.61 -24.24
N ALA A 120 -2.82 -12.17 -23.99
CA ALA A 120 -3.93 -11.37 -23.46
C ALA A 120 -3.68 -11.05 -21.97
N VAL A 121 -4.15 -9.90 -21.49
CA VAL A 121 -4.01 -9.52 -20.07
C VAL A 121 -4.62 -10.57 -19.12
N ALA A 122 -5.70 -11.24 -19.54
CA ALA A 122 -6.33 -12.32 -18.79
C ALA A 122 -5.49 -13.60 -18.69
N ASP A 123 -4.47 -13.77 -19.53
CA ASP A 123 -3.59 -14.93 -19.58
C ASP A 123 -2.26 -14.71 -18.82
N VAL A 124 -2.05 -13.51 -18.26
CA VAL A 124 -0.85 -13.19 -17.47
C VAL A 124 -1.20 -12.85 -16.04
N GLN A 125 -0.24 -13.02 -15.14
CA GLN A 125 -0.38 -12.71 -13.73
C GLN A 125 0.91 -12.14 -13.15
N LEU A 126 0.80 -11.43 -12.03
CA LEU A 126 1.98 -11.10 -11.23
C LEU A 126 2.49 -12.35 -10.52
N ALA A 127 3.80 -12.53 -10.47
CA ALA A 127 4.45 -13.59 -9.71
C ALA A 127 5.63 -13.02 -8.91
N THR A 128 5.89 -13.62 -7.75
CA THR A 128 7.04 -13.29 -6.91
C THR A 128 8.35 -13.70 -7.60
N PRO A 129 9.41 -12.88 -7.56
CA PRO A 129 9.60 -11.66 -6.75
C PRO A 129 9.30 -10.33 -7.46
N GLY A 130 8.37 -10.27 -8.41
CA GLY A 130 8.04 -9.02 -9.11
C GLY A 130 8.22 -9.15 -10.62
N VAL A 131 7.49 -10.08 -11.20
CA VAL A 131 7.48 -10.33 -12.65
C VAL A 131 6.04 -10.46 -13.14
N VAL A 132 5.82 -10.13 -14.41
CA VAL A 132 4.60 -10.54 -15.12
C VAL A 132 4.90 -11.87 -15.80
N ARG A 133 4.15 -12.91 -15.43
CA ARG A 133 4.30 -14.27 -15.97
C ARG A 133 3.09 -14.64 -16.82
N GLY A 134 3.35 -15.11 -18.04
CA GLY A 134 2.37 -15.68 -18.95
C GLY A 134 2.73 -17.12 -19.34
N LYS A 135 2.07 -17.67 -20.36
CA LYS A 135 2.34 -19.03 -20.87
C LYS A 135 3.62 -19.08 -21.69
N LYS A 136 4.01 -17.96 -22.32
CA LYS A 136 5.17 -17.87 -23.23
C LYS A 136 6.47 -17.52 -22.51
N GLY A 137 6.40 -17.05 -21.27
CA GLY A 137 7.56 -16.64 -20.49
C GLY A 137 7.20 -15.66 -19.38
N GLU A 138 8.19 -14.91 -18.94
CA GLU A 138 8.05 -13.86 -17.94
C GLU A 138 8.86 -12.62 -18.33
N VAL A 139 8.40 -11.47 -17.88
CA VAL A 139 9.10 -10.18 -18.02
C VAL A 139 9.20 -9.52 -16.65
N SER A 140 10.38 -8.99 -16.33
CA SER A 140 10.61 -8.32 -15.05
C SER A 140 9.99 -6.93 -15.02
N PHE A 141 9.74 -6.39 -13.82
CA PHE A 141 9.29 -5.00 -13.70
C PHE A 141 10.31 -4.01 -14.25
N GLY A 142 11.62 -4.26 -14.10
CA GLY A 142 12.67 -3.46 -14.72
C GLY A 142 12.61 -3.46 -16.24
N ASP A 143 12.37 -4.62 -16.88
CA ASP A 143 12.21 -4.69 -18.34
C ASP A 143 11.00 -3.89 -18.83
N ILE A 144 9.88 -3.95 -18.07
CA ILE A 144 8.67 -3.17 -18.35
C ILE A 144 8.98 -1.67 -18.22
N ALA A 145 9.63 -1.24 -17.14
CA ALA A 145 9.99 0.15 -16.91
C ALA A 145 10.92 0.68 -18.01
N HIS A 146 11.99 -0.06 -18.32
CA HIS A 146 12.91 0.25 -19.42
C HIS A 146 12.19 0.36 -20.76
N LYS A 147 11.27 -0.56 -21.06
CA LYS A 147 10.47 -0.50 -22.29
C LYS A 147 9.64 0.79 -22.36
N GLY A 148 9.04 1.19 -21.23
CA GLY A 148 8.28 2.42 -21.08
C GLY A 148 9.10 3.68 -21.37
N GLU A 149 10.38 3.67 -21.02
CA GLU A 149 11.30 4.81 -21.16
C GLU A 149 12.00 4.90 -22.54
N THR A 150 11.83 3.88 -23.38
CA THR A 150 12.33 3.95 -24.76
C THR A 150 11.62 5.03 -25.58
N GLY A 151 12.23 5.48 -26.67
CA GLY A 151 11.64 6.52 -27.54
C GLY A 151 10.30 6.15 -28.20
N THR A 152 9.88 4.88 -28.14
CA THR A 152 8.55 4.40 -28.56
C THR A 152 7.75 3.81 -27.40
N GLY A 153 8.18 4.07 -26.17
CA GLY A 153 7.59 3.53 -24.95
C GLY A 153 6.32 4.28 -24.55
N PHE A 154 5.72 3.84 -23.44
CA PHE A 154 4.48 4.36 -22.89
C PHE A 154 4.70 5.35 -21.73
N GLY A 155 5.95 5.68 -21.42
CA GLY A 155 6.34 6.52 -20.28
C GLY A 155 6.36 5.75 -18.95
N SER A 156 6.64 6.49 -17.86
CA SER A 156 6.71 5.92 -16.52
C SER A 156 5.34 5.47 -16.02
N LEU A 157 5.30 4.33 -15.33
CA LEU A 157 4.06 3.81 -14.75
C LEU A 157 3.86 4.32 -13.34
N VAL A 158 2.70 4.95 -13.13
CA VAL A 158 2.28 5.51 -11.85
C VAL A 158 0.87 5.04 -11.54
N GLY A 159 0.65 4.47 -10.36
CA GLY A 159 -0.66 4.17 -9.81
C GLY A 159 -1.07 5.20 -8.76
N THR A 160 -2.36 5.52 -8.69
CA THR A 160 -2.91 6.45 -7.69
C THR A 160 -4.11 5.82 -7.03
N GLY A 161 -4.27 6.06 -5.73
CA GLY A 161 -5.40 5.59 -4.93
C GLY A 161 -5.91 6.70 -4.02
N SER A 162 -7.23 6.80 -3.92
CA SER A 162 -7.93 7.63 -2.95
C SER A 162 -8.89 6.74 -2.18
N TYR A 163 -8.87 6.82 -0.86
CA TYR A 163 -9.75 6.06 -0.01
C TYR A 163 -10.60 6.98 0.87
N ILE A 164 -11.90 6.79 0.74
CA ILE A 164 -12.97 7.28 1.61
C ILE A 164 -13.89 6.08 1.88
N THR A 165 -14.59 6.09 3.01
CA THR A 165 -15.51 5.02 3.38
C THR A 165 -16.70 5.59 4.15
N PRO A 166 -17.92 5.04 3.97
CA PRO A 166 -19.06 5.30 4.83
C PRO A 166 -19.04 4.44 6.12
N ASP A 167 -18.16 3.43 6.17
CA ASP A 167 -18.12 2.43 7.24
C ASP A 167 -17.00 2.69 8.24
N PHE A 168 -17.30 2.50 9.52
CA PHE A 168 -16.29 2.51 10.59
C PHE A 168 -15.59 1.14 10.70
N ALA A 169 -14.29 1.16 10.97
CA ALA A 169 -13.61 0.00 11.53
C ALA A 169 -13.85 -0.06 13.06
N PHE A 170 -14.27 -1.22 13.57
CA PHE A 170 -14.63 -1.44 14.98
C PHE A 170 -13.71 -2.47 15.67
N PRO A 171 -12.45 -2.13 15.99
CA PRO A 171 -11.64 -2.98 16.86
C PRO A 171 -12.25 -3.09 18.26
N TYR A 172 -12.16 -4.30 18.84
CA TYR A 172 -12.60 -4.61 20.20
C TYR A 172 -11.56 -5.47 20.91
N GLY A 173 -11.58 -5.44 22.25
CA GLY A 173 -10.63 -6.20 23.05
C GLY A 173 -11.07 -6.36 24.49
N ALA A 174 -10.47 -7.33 25.17
CA ALA A 174 -10.65 -7.55 26.60
C ALA A 174 -9.28 -7.60 27.28
N LYS A 175 -9.17 -7.01 28.47
CA LYS A 175 -7.96 -7.02 29.29
C LYS A 175 -8.30 -7.50 30.70
N LEU A 176 -7.55 -8.49 31.15
CA LEU A 176 -7.58 -9.01 32.52
C LEU A 176 -6.26 -8.64 33.19
N ARG A 177 -6.30 -8.16 34.43
CA ARG A 177 -5.12 -7.94 35.26
C ARG A 177 -5.35 -8.37 36.70
#